data_AF-A0ABD0JU09-F1
#
_entry.id   AF-A0ABD0JU09-F1
#
_cell.length_a   1.000
_cell.length_b   1.000
_cell.length_c   1.000
_cell.angle_alpha   90.00
_cell.angle_beta   90.00
_cell.angle_gamma   90.00
#
_symmetry.space_group_name_H-M   'P 1'
#
loop_
_entity.id
_entity.type
_entity.pdbx_description
1 polymer ?
#
loop_
_entity_poly.entity_id
_entity_poly.type
_entity_poly.pdbx_seq_one_letter_code
_entity_poly.pdbx_strand_id
1 'polypeptide(L)'
;VMVCFVSEERYEPVIRRLEGQGYRCMAEPKVAYAFRRETFRLRLKGNLKDIYEEDFSIVEYQVGGRLSHTTFVLKVIDGHEPATGAIVVTRTTRDNSQYSSVGILHLDLTPLFGGHPGSARGGHLSAIDNTVLELSQTMSTENIRVYCFALGMTKDELKTIKGKSLTPSEKNFRMLSLTRSGYRSEIAFFTHLEEVLERHKERKAVALLKKTLRETF
;
A
#
# COMPACT_ATOMS: atom_id res chain seq x y z
N VAL A 1 -4.83 1.88 -2.01
CA VAL A 1 -6.01 1.34 -2.75
C VAL A 1 -5.52 0.37 -3.80
N MET A 2 -6.00 -0.88 -3.79
CA MET A 2 -5.69 -1.89 -4.81
C MET A 2 -6.89 -1.99 -5.77
N VAL A 3 -6.62 -1.97 -7.08
CA VAL A 3 -7.64 -2.22 -8.11
C VAL A 3 -7.35 -3.56 -8.76
N CYS A 4 -8.29 -4.49 -8.62
CA CYS A 4 -8.18 -5.86 -9.11
C CYS A 4 -9.09 -6.09 -10.32
N PHE A 5 -8.56 -6.70 -11.37
CA PHE A 5 -9.33 -7.17 -12.52
C PHE A 5 -9.53 -8.68 -12.37
N VAL A 6 -10.78 -9.08 -12.13
CA VAL A 6 -11.15 -10.46 -11.80
C VAL A 6 -12.27 -10.91 -12.73
N SER A 7 -12.20 -12.15 -13.22
CA SER A 7 -13.34 -12.77 -13.89
C SER A 7 -14.44 -13.08 -12.88
N GLU A 8 -15.69 -13.06 -13.31
CA GLU A 8 -16.86 -13.32 -12.44
C GLU A 8 -16.71 -14.63 -11.63
N GLU A 9 -16.28 -15.70 -12.30
CA GLU A 9 -16.03 -17.02 -11.69
C GLU A 9 -15.00 -17.01 -10.55
N ARG A 10 -14.10 -16.02 -10.53
CA ARG A 10 -12.98 -15.93 -9.56
C ARG A 10 -13.17 -14.82 -8.54
N TYR A 11 -14.24 -14.04 -8.63
CA TYR A 11 -14.47 -12.86 -7.80
C TYR A 11 -14.50 -13.22 -6.31
N GLU A 12 -15.41 -14.11 -5.92
CA GLU A 12 -15.63 -14.52 -4.52
C GLU A 12 -14.34 -15.03 -3.82
N PRO A 13 -13.59 -15.99 -4.40
CA PRO A 13 -12.33 -16.44 -3.78
C PRO A 13 -11.29 -15.35 -3.62
N VAL A 14 -11.21 -14.41 -4.57
CA VAL A 14 -10.24 -13.31 -4.53
C VAL A 14 -10.60 -12.30 -3.44
N ILE A 15 -11.87 -11.89 -3.37
CA ILE A 15 -12.33 -10.94 -2.34
C ILE A 15 -12.13 -11.50 -0.95
N ARG A 16 -12.57 -12.74 -0.67
CA ARG A 16 -12.39 -13.34 0.66
C ARG A 16 -10.93 -13.44 1.08
N ARG A 17 -10.03 -13.74 0.13
CA ARG A 17 -8.59 -13.78 0.38
C ARG A 17 -8.06 -12.39 0.75
N LEU A 18 -8.46 -11.36 0.00
CA LEU A 18 -8.04 -9.97 0.26
C LEU A 18 -8.63 -9.46 1.60
N GLU A 19 -9.86 -9.80 1.91
CA GLU A 19 -10.48 -9.50 3.21
C GLU A 19 -9.75 -10.18 4.37
N GLY A 20 -9.35 -11.44 4.19
CA GLY A 20 -8.48 -12.14 5.15
C GLY A 20 -7.09 -11.52 5.32
N GLN A 21 -6.67 -10.64 4.40
CA GLN A 21 -5.44 -9.85 4.47
C GLN A 21 -5.68 -8.42 4.98
N GLY A 22 -6.88 -8.11 5.47
CA GLY A 22 -7.23 -6.79 6.02
C GLY A 22 -7.62 -5.74 4.97
N TYR A 23 -7.80 -6.14 3.70
CA TYR A 23 -8.38 -5.25 2.69
C TYR A 23 -9.91 -5.21 2.82
N ARG A 24 -10.53 -4.13 2.35
CA ARG A 24 -11.98 -4.00 2.25
C ARG A 24 -12.37 -3.64 0.82
N CYS A 25 -13.36 -4.33 0.27
CA CYS A 25 -13.93 -3.93 -1.01
C CYS A 25 -14.65 -2.58 -0.87
N MET A 26 -14.27 -1.60 -1.70
CA MET A 26 -14.84 -0.26 -1.67
C MET A 26 -15.79 0.02 -2.84
N ALA A 27 -15.55 -0.59 -3.99
CA ALA A 27 -16.32 -0.40 -5.20
C ALA A 27 -16.20 -1.63 -6.10
N GLU A 28 -17.32 -2.06 -6.67
CA GLU A 28 -17.42 -3.22 -7.56
C GLU A 28 -18.25 -2.88 -8.82
N PRO A 29 -17.67 -2.18 -9.81
CA PRO A 29 -18.33 -1.92 -11.07
C PRO A 29 -18.31 -3.19 -11.92
N LYS A 30 -19.49 -3.60 -12.38
CA LYS A 30 -19.60 -4.67 -13.36
C LYS A 30 -19.21 -4.12 -14.74
N VAL A 31 -18.09 -4.60 -15.28
CA VAL A 31 -17.70 -4.32 -16.67
C VAL A 31 -18.25 -5.44 -17.55
N ALA A 32 -19.18 -5.10 -18.44
CA ALA A 32 -19.70 -6.07 -19.41
C ALA A 32 -18.61 -6.42 -20.43
N TYR A 33 -18.22 -7.70 -20.46
CA TYR A 33 -17.32 -8.32 -21.44
C TYR A 33 -15.89 -7.75 -21.52
N ALA A 34 -14.92 -8.54 -21.06
CA ALA A 34 -13.51 -8.35 -21.36
C ALA A 34 -13.04 -9.42 -22.36
N PHE A 35 -12.39 -9.02 -23.45
CA PHE A 35 -11.73 -9.94 -24.39
C PHE A 35 -10.58 -10.69 -23.71
N ARG A 36 -10.08 -11.76 -24.35
CA ARG A 36 -9.03 -12.65 -23.84
C ARG A 36 -7.79 -11.92 -23.29
N ARG A 37 -7.44 -10.75 -23.85
CA ARG A 37 -6.38 -9.85 -23.39
C ARG A 37 -6.82 -8.41 -23.60
N GLU A 38 -6.77 -7.60 -22.54
CA GLU A 38 -7.09 -6.17 -22.59
C GLU A 38 -6.09 -5.37 -21.78
N THR A 39 -5.83 -4.14 -22.21
CA THR A 39 -5.05 -3.18 -21.45
C THR A 39 -5.97 -2.09 -20.95
N PHE A 40 -5.86 -1.80 -19.65
CA PHE A 40 -6.64 -0.78 -18.98
C PHE A 40 -5.72 0.33 -18.50
N ARG A 41 -6.14 1.56 -18.70
CA ARG A 41 -5.54 2.76 -18.15
C ARG A 41 -6.44 3.30 -17.05
N LEU A 42 -5.88 3.45 -15.86
CA LEU A 42 -6.57 3.89 -14.66
C LEU A 42 -6.08 5.28 -14.30
N ARG A 43 -7.02 6.23 -14.14
CA ARG A 43 -6.72 7.62 -13.80
C ARG A 43 -7.46 8.03 -12.53
N LEU A 44 -6.74 8.60 -11.57
CA LEU A 44 -7.31 9.18 -10.37
C LEU A 44 -7.93 10.56 -10.65
N LYS A 45 -9.08 10.82 -10.00
CA LYS A 45 -9.83 12.08 -10.05
C LYS A 45 -10.38 12.41 -8.65
N GLY A 46 -10.74 13.68 -8.45
CA GLY A 46 -11.30 14.19 -7.19
C GLY A 46 -10.22 14.59 -6.20
N ASN A 47 -10.56 14.52 -4.90
CA ASN A 47 -9.71 14.97 -3.79
C ASN A 47 -8.64 13.92 -3.38
N LEU A 48 -8.33 12.97 -4.27
CA LEU A 48 -7.32 11.93 -4.05
C LEU A 48 -6.28 11.98 -5.16
N LYS A 49 -5.00 12.01 -4.78
CA LYS A 49 -3.85 11.96 -5.70
C LYS A 49 -2.94 10.80 -5.35
N ASP A 50 -2.34 10.17 -6.36
CA ASP A 50 -1.22 9.25 -6.13
C ASP A 50 -0.02 10.03 -5.57
N ILE A 51 0.57 9.52 -4.49
CA ILE A 51 1.77 10.07 -3.88
C ILE A 51 2.95 10.06 -4.86
N TYR A 52 2.97 9.14 -5.82
CA TYR A 52 4.03 9.06 -6.82
C TYR A 52 3.88 10.07 -7.97
N GLU A 53 2.78 10.82 -7.99
CA GLU A 53 2.45 11.82 -9.02
C GLU A 53 2.39 11.26 -10.44
N GLU A 54 2.03 9.98 -10.59
CA GLU A 54 1.73 9.42 -11.90
C GLU A 54 0.34 9.91 -12.36
N ASP A 55 0.26 10.39 -13.61
CA ASP A 55 -1.00 10.84 -14.21
C ASP A 55 -2.00 9.68 -14.45
N PHE A 56 -1.50 8.44 -14.48
CA PHE A 56 -2.26 7.21 -14.70
C PHE A 56 -1.39 5.97 -14.47
N SER A 57 -2.02 4.84 -14.16
CA SER A 57 -1.37 3.52 -14.19
C SER A 57 -1.95 2.66 -15.32
N ILE A 58 -1.11 1.81 -15.92
CA ILE A 58 -1.51 0.84 -16.95
C ILE A 58 -1.55 -0.56 -16.33
N VAL A 59 -2.62 -1.30 -16.58
CA VAL A 59 -2.79 -2.69 -16.15
C VAL A 59 -3.13 -3.56 -17.35
N GLU A 60 -2.36 -4.62 -17.55
CA GLU A 60 -2.66 -5.65 -18.54
C GLU A 60 -3.47 -6.77 -17.88
N TYR A 61 -4.66 -7.01 -18.41
CA TYR A 61 -5.56 -8.08 -18.00
C TYR A 61 -5.56 -9.22 -19.03
N GLN A 62 -5.46 -10.45 -18.52
CA GLN A 62 -5.59 -11.66 -19.32
C GLN A 62 -6.61 -12.60 -18.67
N VAL A 63 -7.65 -12.96 -19.44
CA VAL A 63 -8.67 -13.93 -19.01
C VAL A 63 -8.01 -15.27 -18.73
N GLY A 64 -8.32 -15.87 -17.56
CA GLY A 64 -7.71 -17.12 -17.09
C GLY A 64 -6.25 -16.99 -16.62
N GLY A 65 -5.68 -15.78 -16.64
CA GLY A 65 -4.32 -15.50 -16.18
C GLY A 65 -4.18 -15.40 -14.65
N ARG A 66 -3.02 -14.94 -14.19
CA ARG A 66 -2.84 -14.53 -12.79
C ARG A 66 -3.71 -13.30 -12.50
N LEU A 67 -3.96 -13.01 -11.22
CA LEU A 67 -4.70 -11.82 -10.81
C LEU A 67 -3.98 -10.55 -11.31
N SER A 68 -4.59 -9.84 -12.26
CA SER A 68 -4.10 -8.55 -12.73
C SER A 68 -4.58 -7.46 -11.79
N HIS A 69 -3.65 -6.67 -11.25
CA HIS A 69 -3.97 -5.61 -10.32
C HIS A 69 -2.95 -4.47 -10.43
N THR A 70 -3.33 -3.31 -9.91
CA THR A 70 -2.41 -2.22 -9.58
C THR A 70 -2.73 -1.68 -8.20
N THR A 71 -1.73 -1.06 -7.57
CA THR A 71 -1.84 -0.47 -6.24
C THR A 71 -1.49 1.00 -6.31
N PHE A 72 -2.42 1.84 -5.86
CA PHE A 72 -2.21 3.27 -5.67
C PHE A 72 -1.96 3.56 -4.19
N VAL A 73 -0.96 4.38 -3.91
CA VAL A 73 -0.76 4.97 -2.58
C VAL A 73 -1.30 6.39 -2.65
N LEU A 74 -2.44 6.63 -1.98
CA LEU A 74 -3.19 7.86 -2.15
C LEU A 74 -2.91 8.84 -1.01
N LYS A 75 -2.84 10.13 -1.35
CA LYS A 75 -2.96 11.25 -0.42
C LYS A 75 -4.22 12.07 -0.72
N VAL A 76 -4.77 12.67 0.32
CA VAL A 76 -5.82 13.68 0.20
C VAL A 76 -5.18 14.98 -0.30
N ILE A 77 -5.80 15.63 -1.30
CA ILE A 77 -5.25 16.87 -1.89
C ILE A 77 -5.55 18.05 -0.97
N ASP A 78 -6.81 18.20 -0.57
CA ASP A 78 -7.31 19.19 0.38
C ASP A 78 -7.84 18.48 1.62
N GLY A 79 -7.17 18.68 2.76
CA GLY A 79 -7.54 18.08 4.05
C GLY A 79 -8.82 18.65 4.67
N HIS A 80 -9.39 19.73 4.10
CA HIS A 80 -10.67 20.29 4.52
C HIS A 80 -11.87 19.69 3.77
N GLU A 81 -11.61 19.01 2.65
CA GLU A 81 -12.63 18.31 1.88
C GLU A 81 -12.67 16.81 2.26
N PRO A 82 -13.82 16.14 2.08
CA PRO A 82 -13.92 14.69 2.26
C PRO A 82 -12.86 13.95 1.44
N ALA A 83 -12.31 12.87 2.00
CA ALA A 83 -11.31 12.02 1.35
C ALA A 83 -11.96 11.14 0.26
N THR A 84 -12.55 11.79 -0.73
CA THR A 84 -13.34 11.18 -1.80
C THR A 84 -12.68 11.40 -3.15
N GLY A 85 -12.87 10.45 -4.04
CA GLY A 85 -12.33 10.54 -5.40
C GLY A 85 -12.94 9.49 -6.30
N ALA A 86 -12.35 9.33 -7.48
CA ALA A 86 -12.72 8.28 -8.40
C ALA A 86 -11.51 7.75 -9.15
N ILE A 87 -11.52 6.44 -9.44
CA ILE A 87 -10.62 5.84 -10.43
C ILE A 87 -11.42 5.64 -11.71
N VAL A 88 -11.08 6.41 -12.73
CA VAL A 88 -11.64 6.27 -14.07
C VAL A 88 -10.88 5.18 -14.80
N VAL A 89 -11.58 4.13 -15.20
CA VAL A 89 -11.02 2.98 -15.93
C VAL A 89 -11.33 3.16 -17.40
N THR A 90 -10.28 3.27 -18.19
CA THR A 90 -10.35 3.38 -19.66
C THR A 90 -9.73 2.15 -20.29
N ARG A 91 -10.43 1.54 -21.24
CA ARG A 91 -9.88 0.48 -22.09
C ARG A 91 -9.05 1.14 -23.19
N THR A 92 -7.86 0.60 -23.45
CA THR A 92 -7.02 1.02 -24.58
C THR A 92 -7.06 -0.02 -25.70
N THR A 93 -7.08 0.44 -26.95
CA THR A 93 -6.85 -0.43 -28.11
C THR A 93 -5.39 -0.90 -28.15
N ARG A 94 -5.11 -1.98 -28.88
CA ARG A 94 -3.76 -2.59 -28.97
C ARG A 94 -2.66 -1.63 -29.44
N ASP A 95 -3.04 -0.59 -30.16
CA ASP A 95 -2.16 0.47 -30.68
C ASP A 95 -2.16 1.75 -29.81
N ASN A 96 -2.82 1.73 -28.65
CA ASN A 96 -2.99 2.86 -27.72
C ASN A 96 -3.60 4.14 -28.35
N SER A 97 -4.23 4.02 -29.53
CA SER A 97 -4.75 5.15 -30.29
C SER A 97 -6.17 5.56 -29.89
N GLN A 98 -6.97 4.63 -29.35
CA GLN A 98 -8.34 4.88 -28.93
C GLN A 98 -8.58 4.50 -27.47
N TYR A 99 -9.36 5.35 -26.78
CA TYR A 99 -9.75 5.18 -25.39
C TYR A 99 -11.26 5.11 -25.28
N SER A 100 -11.78 4.05 -24.69
CA SER A 100 -13.19 3.97 -24.30
C SER A 100 -13.29 3.89 -22.79
N SER A 101 -14.05 4.80 -22.16
CA SER A 101 -14.36 4.71 -20.74
C SER A 101 -15.20 3.46 -20.49
N VAL A 102 -14.76 2.59 -19.60
CA VAL A 102 -15.42 1.30 -19.31
C VAL A 102 -15.91 1.19 -17.89
N GLY A 103 -15.49 2.08 -16.99
CA GLY A 103 -16.00 2.13 -15.63
C GLY A 103 -15.48 3.31 -14.83
N ILE A 104 -16.23 3.68 -13.79
CA ILE A 104 -15.80 4.65 -12.78
C ILE A 104 -15.94 3.97 -11.42
N LEU A 105 -14.83 3.88 -10.71
CA LEU A 105 -14.74 3.39 -9.34
C LEU A 105 -14.83 4.59 -8.40
N HIS A 106 -15.97 4.81 -7.77
CA HIS A 106 -16.08 5.85 -6.75
C HIS A 106 -15.38 5.41 -5.47
N LEU A 107 -14.52 6.27 -4.92
CA LEU A 107 -13.78 6.04 -3.70
C LEU A 107 -14.28 6.99 -2.62
N ASP A 108 -14.77 6.44 -1.52
CA ASP A 108 -15.00 7.20 -0.29
C ASP A 108 -14.11 6.63 0.82
N LEU A 109 -13.02 7.33 1.13
CA LEU A 109 -12.10 6.99 2.20
C LEU A 109 -12.41 7.76 3.49
N THR A 110 -13.41 8.65 3.49
CA THR A 110 -13.75 9.51 4.63
C THR A 110 -13.92 8.74 5.95
N PRO A 111 -14.55 7.56 5.99
CA PRO A 111 -14.67 6.77 7.23
C PRO A 111 -13.32 6.29 7.79
N LEU A 112 -12.27 6.21 6.96
CA LEU A 112 -10.93 5.80 7.35
C LEU A 112 -10.11 6.96 7.96
N PHE A 113 -10.53 8.21 7.75
CA PHE A 113 -9.84 9.42 8.22
C PHE A 113 -10.45 10.04 9.49
N GLY A 114 -11.56 9.50 10.04
CA GLY A 114 -12.14 9.95 11.32
C GLY A 114 -11.17 9.79 12.50
N GLY A 115 -10.97 10.85 13.30
CA GLY A 115 -9.81 11.04 14.18
C GLY A 115 -9.75 10.26 15.50
N HIS A 116 -8.55 10.23 16.08
CA HIS A 116 -8.34 10.08 17.52
C HIS A 116 -7.47 11.24 18.04
N PRO A 117 -7.88 11.90 19.14
CA PRO A 117 -7.12 12.96 19.75
C PRO A 117 -5.81 12.41 20.33
N GLY A 118 -4.77 13.25 20.28
CA GLY A 118 -3.44 12.89 20.71
C GLY A 118 -3.39 12.36 22.15
N SER A 119 -2.57 11.34 22.34
CA SER A 119 -2.06 10.98 23.66
C SER A 119 -0.54 10.94 23.59
N ALA A 120 0.07 12.09 23.86
CA ALA A 120 1.44 12.16 24.31
C ALA A 120 1.48 11.70 25.78
N ARG A 121 2.04 10.52 26.06
CA ARG A 121 2.61 10.17 27.37
C ARG A 121 3.79 9.23 27.19
N GLY A 122 4.96 9.66 27.69
CA GLY A 122 6.20 8.89 27.66
C GLY A 122 6.30 7.85 28.78
N GLY A 123 7.37 7.03 28.70
CA GLY A 123 7.94 6.31 29.83
C GLY A 123 7.67 4.81 29.92
N HIS A 124 8.12 4.04 28.93
CA HIS A 124 8.74 2.70 29.02
C HIS A 124 8.96 2.23 27.57
N LEU A 125 10.17 1.80 27.19
CA LEU A 125 10.37 1.16 25.87
C LEU A 125 9.51 -0.11 25.86
N SER A 126 8.41 -0.06 25.11
CA SER A 126 7.51 -1.19 24.94
C SER A 126 8.26 -2.33 24.23
N ALA A 127 7.82 -3.60 24.41
CA ALA A 127 8.39 -4.73 23.66
C ALA A 127 8.40 -4.49 22.14
N ILE A 128 7.45 -3.68 21.67
CA ILE A 128 7.32 -3.17 20.31
C ILE A 128 8.48 -2.25 19.93
N ASP A 129 8.87 -1.30 20.77
CA ASP A 129 9.99 -0.38 20.50
C ASP A 129 11.33 -1.10 20.42
N ASN A 130 11.53 -2.09 21.31
CA ASN A 130 12.71 -2.96 21.25
C ASN A 130 12.73 -3.80 19.98
N THR A 131 11.56 -4.29 19.52
CA THR A 131 11.48 -5.05 18.27
C THR A 131 11.78 -4.17 17.06
N VAL A 132 11.29 -2.93 17.02
CA VAL A 132 11.64 -1.98 15.95
C VAL A 132 13.16 -1.70 15.94
N LEU A 133 13.77 -1.58 17.11
CA LEU A 133 15.22 -1.42 17.25
C LEU A 133 15.99 -2.66 16.77
N GLU A 134 15.62 -3.87 17.20
CA GLU A 134 16.27 -5.11 16.78
C GLU A 134 16.08 -5.39 15.28
N LEU A 135 14.89 -5.10 14.73
CA LEU A 135 14.64 -5.17 13.29
C LEU A 135 15.53 -4.21 12.51
N SER A 136 15.71 -2.98 13.02
CA SER A 136 16.57 -1.99 12.36
C SER A 136 18.04 -2.44 12.24
N GLN A 137 18.51 -3.23 13.20
CA GLN A 137 19.85 -3.81 13.23
C GLN A 137 19.95 -5.09 12.39
N THR A 138 18.85 -5.82 12.22
CA THR A 138 18.82 -7.12 11.53
C THR A 138 18.57 -7.00 10.03
N MET A 139 17.83 -5.98 9.59
CA MET A 139 17.50 -5.75 8.17
C MET A 139 18.73 -5.38 7.35
N SER A 140 18.83 -5.91 6.13
CA SER A 140 19.87 -5.46 5.19
C SER A 140 19.71 -3.98 4.86
N THR A 141 20.84 -3.32 4.64
CA THR A 141 20.89 -1.88 4.37
C THR A 141 21.10 -1.56 2.89
N GLU A 142 21.46 -2.58 2.10
CA GLU A 142 21.60 -2.49 0.64
C GLU A 142 20.26 -2.16 -0.04
N ASN A 143 19.14 -2.50 0.61
CA ASN A 143 17.79 -2.37 0.06
C ASN A 143 16.94 -1.28 0.70
N ILE A 144 17.51 -0.38 1.52
CA ILE A 144 16.71 0.57 2.29
C ILE A 144 15.79 1.45 1.44
N ARG A 145 16.24 1.86 0.25
CA ARG A 145 15.42 2.64 -0.69
C ARG A 145 14.24 1.84 -1.20
N VAL A 146 14.45 0.54 -1.44
CA VAL A 146 13.41 -0.39 -1.90
C VAL A 146 12.39 -0.61 -0.78
N TYR A 147 12.85 -0.75 0.47
CA TYR A 147 11.96 -0.83 1.64
C TYR A 147 11.14 0.43 1.84
N CYS A 148 11.75 1.61 1.73
CA CYS A 148 11.01 2.88 1.83
C CYS A 148 9.86 2.94 0.82
N PHE A 149 10.09 2.53 -0.44
CA PHE A 149 9.02 2.49 -1.45
C PHE A 149 7.98 1.41 -1.19
N ALA A 150 8.41 0.21 -0.81
CA ALA A 150 7.49 -0.88 -0.50
C ALA A 150 6.60 -0.56 0.70
N LEU A 151 7.12 0.21 1.67
CA LEU A 151 6.39 0.69 2.84
C LEU A 151 5.54 1.95 2.56
N GLY A 152 5.52 2.45 1.32
CA GLY A 152 4.70 3.58 0.91
C GLY A 152 5.22 4.96 1.32
N MET A 153 6.51 5.08 1.66
CA MET A 153 7.10 6.35 2.07
C MET A 153 7.16 7.36 0.91
N THR A 154 6.87 8.61 1.22
CA THR A 154 6.93 9.74 0.30
C THR A 154 8.39 10.11 -0.06
N LYS A 155 8.56 10.87 -1.15
CA LYS A 155 9.88 11.42 -1.53
C LYS A 155 10.49 12.31 -0.44
N ASP A 156 9.66 13.04 0.30
CA ASP A 156 10.14 13.95 1.34
C ASP A 156 10.59 13.20 2.60
N GLU A 157 9.86 12.16 3.01
CA GLU A 157 10.31 11.28 4.10
C GLU A 157 11.60 10.56 3.72
N LEU A 158 11.73 10.09 2.47
CA LEU A 158 12.96 9.54 1.93
C LEU A 158 14.15 10.51 2.01
N LYS A 159 13.94 11.82 1.82
CA LYS A 159 15.01 12.83 2.00
C LYS A 159 15.47 12.88 3.45
N THR A 160 14.57 12.72 4.42
CA THR A 160 14.93 12.73 5.85
C THR A 160 15.79 11.52 6.26
N ILE A 161 15.67 10.40 5.55
CA ILE A 161 16.47 9.18 5.79
C ILE A 161 17.83 9.23 5.09
N LYS A 162 17.95 9.99 3.99
CA LYS A 162 19.17 10.09 3.17
C LYS A 162 20.32 10.91 3.79
N GLY A 163 20.17 11.41 5.02
CA GLY A 163 21.23 12.15 5.72
C GLY A 163 22.55 11.36 5.75
N LYS A 164 23.65 12.02 5.36
CA LYS A 164 25.00 11.41 5.32
C LYS A 164 25.52 11.02 6.72
N SER A 165 24.95 11.57 7.78
CA SER A 165 25.35 11.34 9.17
C SER A 165 24.73 10.10 9.81
N LEU A 166 23.76 9.45 9.18
CA LEU A 166 23.08 8.29 9.75
C LEU A 166 23.81 6.99 9.38
N THR A 167 24.10 6.17 10.38
CA THR A 167 24.54 4.79 10.21
C THR A 167 23.45 3.96 9.53
N PRO A 168 23.80 2.82 8.92
CA PRO A 168 22.82 1.99 8.22
C PRO A 168 21.65 1.53 9.11
N SER A 169 21.92 1.14 10.36
CA SER A 169 20.90 0.76 11.35
C SER A 169 20.03 1.95 11.75
N GLU A 170 20.60 3.14 11.95
CA GLU A 170 19.83 4.36 12.24
C GLU A 170 18.90 4.74 11.08
N LYS A 171 19.33 4.53 9.84
CA LYS A 171 18.46 4.76 8.67
C LYS A 171 17.30 3.78 8.65
N ASN A 172 17.54 2.49 8.91
CA ASN A 172 16.49 1.49 9.03
C ASN A 172 15.54 1.81 10.19
N PHE A 173 16.07 2.22 11.34
CA PHE A 173 15.28 2.59 12.50
C PHE A 173 14.38 3.78 12.20
N ARG A 174 14.94 4.82 11.55
CA ARG A 174 14.19 6.01 11.15
C ARG A 174 13.11 5.68 10.11
N MET A 175 13.41 4.80 9.15
CA MET A 175 12.45 4.30 8.18
C MET A 175 11.28 3.59 8.87
N LEU A 176 11.57 2.63 9.75
CA LEU A 176 10.55 1.87 10.49
C LEU A 176 9.72 2.79 11.39
N SER A 177 10.36 3.72 12.09
CA SER A 177 9.68 4.67 12.99
C SER A 177 8.75 5.62 12.25
N LEU A 178 9.20 6.19 11.13
CA LEU A 178 8.37 7.05 10.29
C LEU A 178 7.19 6.28 9.70
N THR A 179 7.47 5.10 9.14
CA THR A 179 6.42 4.23 8.58
C THR A 179 5.39 3.86 9.64
N ARG A 180 5.82 3.41 10.83
CA ARG A 180 4.96 3.04 11.96
C ARG A 180 4.02 4.18 12.36
N SER A 181 4.51 5.42 12.39
CA SER A 181 3.68 6.58 12.75
C SER A 181 2.52 6.85 11.78
N GLY A 182 2.58 6.30 10.56
CA GLY A 182 1.50 6.33 9.58
C GLY A 182 0.38 5.30 9.82
N TYR A 183 0.56 4.34 10.73
CA TYR A 183 -0.42 3.29 11.02
C TYR A 183 -1.19 3.60 12.30
N ARG A 184 -2.49 3.33 12.29
CA ARG A 184 -3.36 3.42 13.47
C ARG A 184 -3.27 2.20 14.39
N SER A 185 -2.69 1.11 13.91
CA SER A 185 -2.58 -0.16 14.61
C SER A 185 -1.19 -0.75 14.39
N GLU A 186 -0.55 -1.13 15.49
CA GLU A 186 0.74 -1.80 15.49
C GLU A 186 0.68 -3.15 14.74
N ILE A 187 -0.42 -3.88 14.88
CA ILE A 187 -0.65 -5.14 14.16
C ILE A 187 -0.66 -4.88 12.66
N ALA A 188 -1.39 -3.85 12.20
CA ALA A 188 -1.45 -3.51 10.77
C ALA A 188 -0.07 -3.10 10.22
N PHE A 189 0.69 -2.31 10.99
CA PHE A 189 2.07 -1.96 10.64
C PHE A 189 2.95 -3.21 10.49
N PHE A 190 2.92 -4.10 11.49
CA PHE A 190 3.75 -5.28 11.50
C PHE A 190 3.35 -6.32 10.45
N THR A 191 2.06 -6.52 10.17
CA THR A 191 1.60 -7.39 9.09
C THR A 191 2.10 -6.88 7.74
N HIS A 192 1.99 -5.58 7.46
CA HIS A 192 2.51 -5.03 6.20
C HIS A 192 4.05 -5.10 6.13
N LEU A 193 4.74 -4.82 7.25
CA LEU A 193 6.19 -4.97 7.31
C LEU A 193 6.63 -6.42 7.05
N GLU A 194 5.90 -7.41 7.57
CA GLU A 194 6.14 -8.83 7.31
C GLU A 194 6.09 -9.13 5.81
N GLU A 195 5.03 -8.70 5.11
CA GLU A 195 4.87 -8.91 3.67
C GLU A 195 6.03 -8.31 2.87
N VAL A 196 6.46 -7.10 3.23
CA VAL A 196 7.61 -6.44 2.59
C VAL A 196 8.89 -7.24 2.83
N LEU A 197 9.16 -7.63 4.08
CA LEU A 197 10.37 -8.39 4.42
C LEU A 197 10.39 -9.78 3.75
N GLU A 198 9.25 -10.47 3.68
CA GLU A 198 9.12 -11.75 2.99
C GLU A 198 9.40 -11.62 1.48
N ARG A 199 8.83 -10.58 0.84
CA ARG A 199 9.03 -10.30 -0.59
C ARG A 199 10.50 -10.08 -0.93
N HIS A 200 11.24 -9.48 -0.01
CA HIS A 200 12.67 -9.20 -0.15
C HIS A 200 13.58 -10.28 0.45
N LYS A 201 13.02 -11.42 0.88
CA LYS A 201 13.75 -12.58 1.42
C LYS A 201 14.59 -12.26 2.67
N GLU A 202 14.15 -11.30 3.48
CA GLU A 202 14.78 -10.92 4.76
C GLU A 202 14.45 -11.92 5.88
N ARG A 203 14.82 -13.18 5.69
CA ARG A 203 14.38 -14.33 6.53
C ARG A 203 14.61 -14.12 8.02
N LYS A 204 15.72 -13.50 8.41
CA LYS A 204 16.05 -13.23 9.82
C LYS A 204 15.12 -12.17 10.42
N ALA A 205 14.86 -11.09 9.71
CA ALA A 205 13.96 -10.04 10.15
C ALA A 205 12.51 -10.55 10.22
N VAL A 206 12.07 -11.36 9.24
CA VAL A 206 10.74 -12.00 9.28
C VAL A 206 10.59 -12.92 10.49
N ALA A 207 11.61 -13.76 10.77
CA ALA A 207 11.56 -14.66 11.92
C ALA A 207 11.47 -13.91 13.26
N LEU A 208 12.25 -12.83 13.39
CA LEU A 208 12.21 -11.95 14.56
C LEU A 208 10.82 -11.32 14.71
N LEU A 209 10.28 -10.76 13.63
CA LEU A 209 8.97 -10.11 13.62
C LEU A 209 7.83 -11.07 14.00
N LYS A 210 7.81 -12.28 13.42
CA LYS A 210 6.82 -13.32 13.73
C LYS A 210 6.87 -13.77 15.18
N LYS A 211 8.07 -13.84 15.75
CA LYS A 211 8.25 -14.17 17.17
C LYS A 211 7.61 -13.10 18.05
N THR A 212 7.94 -11.82 17.83
CA THR A 212 7.36 -10.71 18.59
C THR A 212 5.84 -10.65 18.47
N LEU A 213 5.31 -10.82 17.26
CA LEU A 213 3.87 -10.79 17.03
C LEU A 213 3.13 -11.83 17.89
N ARG A 214 3.68 -13.04 18.02
CA ARG A 214 3.10 -14.11 18.86
C ARG A 214 3.25 -13.89 20.36
N GLU A 215 4.30 -13.17 20.77
CA GLU A 215 4.59 -12.93 22.20
C GLU A 215 3.88 -11.68 22.73
N THR A 216 3.49 -10.75 21.85
CA THR A 216 2.95 -9.43 22.23
C THR A 216 1.44 -9.30 21.98
N PHE A 217 0.90 -10.02 20.99
CA PHE A 217 -0.50 -9.96 20.58
C PHE A 217 -1.14 -11.34 20.64
#